data_AF-A0AAV9BH48-F1
#
_entry.id   AF-A0AAV9BH48-F1
#
_cell.length_a   1.000
_cell.length_b   1.000
_cell.length_c   1.000
_cell.angle_alpha   90.00
_cell.angle_beta   90.00
_cell.angle_gamma   90.00
#
_symmetry.space_group_name_H-M   'P 1'
#
loop_
_entity.id
_entity.type
_entity.pdbx_description
1 polymer ?
#
loop_
_entity_poly.entity_id
_entity_poly.type
_entity_poly.pdbx_seq_one_letter_code
_entity_poly.pdbx_strand_id
1 'polypeptide(L)'
;MATLLGSTVLSPKSSSLSLLLTSHDGRNCKSSSLCCASSSSPPPWRAASALSSSPPAAASNGALELARDFDPMVPLEEAWTPPSSWYTDPGFLSLEIDRVFFRGWQAVGYVEQIKNPHDFFTGRLGSSQFVVCRDSNGDLHAFHNGWTYGLDGLLLKATRITGIQNFNMNVFCDNYLDGGYHVPYAHPGLASGLRFNSYSTECFEKVSIQSCESTPVEKGGDFDRLGSKALYAFIYPNFMINRYGPWMDTNLVLPLGASKCQVIFDYFLDSATLKDDQIFIEKSLEESERVQVEDIALCEGVQKGLESPAYCSGRYAPTVEKAMHHFHCLLHEDLTSI
;
A
#
# COMPACT_ATOMS: atom_id res chain seq x y z
N MET A 1 19.89 4.96 -4.91
CA MET A 1 19.85 5.87 -6.07
C MET A 1 18.65 5.47 -6.92
N ALA A 2 17.50 6.12 -6.70
CA ALA A 2 16.24 5.78 -7.39
C ALA A 2 16.34 6.20 -8.86
N THR A 3 16.19 5.25 -9.78
CA THR A 3 16.11 5.53 -11.22
C THR A 3 14.66 5.33 -11.65
N LEU A 4 13.98 6.45 -11.93
CA LEU A 4 12.68 6.47 -12.62
C LEU A 4 12.80 5.72 -13.96
N LEU A 5 11.88 4.81 -14.26
CA LEU A 5 11.75 4.23 -15.60
C LEU A 5 10.29 4.28 -16.08
N GLY A 6 10.11 4.98 -17.21
CA GLY A 6 9.16 4.60 -18.26
C GLY A 6 7.74 5.16 -18.14
N SER A 7 7.49 6.29 -18.79
CA SER A 7 6.16 6.76 -19.18
C SER A 7 5.79 6.21 -20.57
N THR A 8 4.55 5.74 -20.76
CA THR A 8 3.89 5.68 -22.07
C THR A 8 2.37 5.82 -21.89
N VAL A 9 1.77 6.70 -22.70
CA VAL A 9 0.39 7.17 -22.70
C VAL A 9 -0.46 6.40 -23.71
N LEU A 10 -1.77 6.23 -23.44
CA LEU A 10 -2.98 6.30 -24.32
C LEU A 10 -4.13 5.51 -23.64
N SER A 11 -5.38 5.95 -23.42
CA SER A 11 -6.27 6.95 -24.04
C SER A 11 -7.37 7.35 -23.03
N PRO A 12 -7.89 8.60 -23.03
CA PRO A 12 -9.00 9.02 -22.18
C PRO A 12 -10.33 8.53 -22.79
N LYS A 13 -10.81 7.35 -22.36
CA LYS A 13 -12.24 6.92 -22.44
C LYS A 13 -12.47 5.48 -21.93
N SER A 14 -11.96 5.16 -20.75
CA SER A 14 -12.50 4.14 -19.83
C SER A 14 -11.62 4.11 -18.59
N SER A 15 -12.20 3.87 -17.41
CA SER A 15 -11.51 3.65 -16.13
C SER A 15 -10.57 2.43 -16.19
N SER A 16 -9.39 2.60 -16.76
CA SER A 16 -8.33 1.59 -16.81
C SER A 16 -7.45 1.70 -15.57
N LEU A 17 -7.56 0.70 -14.68
CA LEU A 17 -6.70 0.54 -13.51
C LEU A 17 -5.27 0.19 -13.97
N SER A 18 -4.26 0.94 -13.53
CA SER A 18 -2.85 0.69 -13.86
C SER A 18 -2.17 -0.07 -12.72
N LEU A 19 -1.49 -1.18 -13.02
CA LEU A 19 -0.99 -2.13 -12.01
C LEU A 19 0.54 -2.25 -11.98
N LEU A 20 1.13 -1.99 -10.82
CA LEU A 20 2.56 -2.16 -10.54
C LEU A 20 2.82 -3.53 -9.91
N LEU A 21 3.86 -4.21 -10.38
CA LEU A 21 4.39 -5.44 -9.80
C LEU A 21 5.82 -5.22 -9.33
N THR A 22 6.16 -5.75 -8.17
CA THR A 22 7.53 -5.70 -7.65
C THR A 22 8.30 -6.99 -8.02
N SER A 23 9.61 -6.85 -8.23
CA SER A 23 10.53 -7.98 -8.46
C SER A 23 11.42 -8.19 -7.24
N HIS A 24 11.73 -9.44 -6.91
CA HIS A 24 12.65 -9.79 -5.84
C HIS A 24 14.07 -9.20 -6.03
N ASP A 25 14.52 -9.04 -7.28
CA ASP A 25 15.91 -8.72 -7.63
C ASP A 25 16.22 -7.21 -7.81
N GLY A 26 15.31 -6.31 -7.44
CA GLY A 26 15.51 -4.86 -7.61
C GLY A 26 15.77 -4.41 -9.07
N ARG A 27 15.50 -5.27 -10.06
CA ARG A 27 15.64 -4.98 -11.49
C ARG A 27 14.27 -4.77 -12.12
N ASN A 28 14.03 -3.50 -12.51
CA ASN A 28 12.83 -3.01 -13.18
C ASN A 28 12.40 -3.91 -14.36
N CYS A 29 11.14 -4.35 -14.36
CA CYS A 29 10.50 -4.92 -15.55
C CYS A 29 9.80 -3.81 -16.35
N LYS A 30 10.15 -3.69 -17.62
CA LYS A 30 9.46 -2.82 -18.59
C LYS A 30 8.07 -3.40 -18.85
N SER A 31 7.00 -2.63 -18.67
CA SER A 31 5.72 -2.95 -19.30
C SER A 31 5.84 -2.64 -20.79
N SER A 32 5.72 -3.67 -21.64
CA SER A 32 5.59 -3.51 -23.08
C SER A 32 4.11 -3.33 -23.44
N SER A 33 3.83 -2.27 -24.18
CA SER A 33 2.56 -2.08 -24.89
C SER A 33 2.43 -3.07 -26.05
N LEU A 34 1.29 -3.75 -26.17
CA LEU A 34 0.87 -4.32 -27.45
C LEU A 34 -0.61 -4.01 -27.70
N CYS A 35 -0.82 -3.12 -28.66
CA CYS A 35 -2.06 -2.96 -29.39
C CYS A 35 -2.43 -4.28 -30.09
N CYS A 36 -3.71 -4.63 -30.11
CA CYS A 36 -4.26 -5.48 -31.16
C CYS A 36 -5.49 -4.81 -31.77
N ALA A 37 -5.38 -4.54 -33.06
CA ALA A 37 -6.46 -4.08 -33.92
C ALA A 37 -7.21 -5.27 -34.55
N SER A 38 -8.47 -4.99 -34.90
CA SER A 38 -9.30 -5.56 -35.96
C SER A 38 -10.22 -6.75 -35.68
N SER A 39 -11.51 -6.42 -35.78
CA SER A 39 -12.60 -7.09 -36.51
C SER A 39 -12.93 -8.55 -36.22
N SER A 40 -14.05 -8.77 -35.54
CA SER A 40 -15.08 -9.70 -35.97
C SER A 40 -16.43 -9.35 -35.32
N SER A 41 -17.51 -9.46 -36.09
CA SER A 41 -18.88 -9.10 -35.71
C SER A 41 -19.40 -9.97 -34.55
N PRO A 42 -20.27 -9.44 -33.65
CA PRO A 42 -20.81 -10.24 -32.56
C PRO A 42 -21.91 -11.21 -33.04
N PRO A 43 -21.99 -12.44 -32.52
CA PRO A 43 -23.11 -13.34 -32.80
C PRO A 43 -24.36 -12.95 -31.98
N PRO A 44 -25.58 -13.31 -32.45
CA PRO A 44 -26.81 -12.87 -31.82
C PRO A 44 -27.35 -13.92 -30.85
N TRP A 45 -27.44 -13.62 -29.55
CA TRP A 45 -28.55 -14.13 -28.73
C TRP A 45 -28.71 -13.41 -27.38
N ARG A 46 -29.97 -13.00 -27.16
CA ARG A 46 -30.78 -12.88 -25.94
C ARG A 46 -30.20 -12.12 -24.75
N ALA A 47 -30.77 -10.93 -24.58
CA ALA A 47 -30.81 -10.13 -23.37
C ALA A 47 -31.17 -10.96 -22.13
N ALA A 48 -30.18 -11.19 -21.27
CA ALA A 48 -30.41 -11.41 -19.86
C ALA A 48 -30.55 -10.02 -19.21
N SER A 49 -31.64 -9.85 -18.46
CA SER A 49 -31.95 -8.62 -17.71
C SER A 49 -30.74 -8.16 -16.91
N ALA A 50 -30.14 -7.05 -17.34
CA ALA A 50 -29.15 -6.35 -16.55
C ALA A 50 -29.81 -5.87 -15.25
N LEU A 51 -29.42 -6.47 -14.11
CA LEU A 51 -29.56 -5.80 -12.82
C LEU A 51 -28.80 -4.49 -12.95
N SER A 52 -29.49 -3.36 -12.85
CA SER A 52 -28.88 -2.05 -12.99
C SER A 52 -27.86 -1.85 -11.86
N SER A 53 -26.58 -2.02 -12.17
CA SER A 53 -25.54 -1.37 -11.40
C SER A 53 -25.62 0.12 -11.73
N SER A 54 -26.14 0.91 -10.81
CA SER A 54 -26.02 2.36 -10.88
C SER A 54 -24.54 2.72 -11.06
N PRO A 55 -24.20 3.69 -11.93
CA PRO A 55 -22.84 4.20 -12.00
C PRO A 55 -22.43 4.75 -10.63
N PRO A 56 -21.14 4.74 -10.26
CA PRO A 56 -20.69 5.43 -9.06
C PRO A 56 -21.15 6.88 -9.18
N ALA A 57 -21.92 7.33 -8.19
CA ALA A 57 -22.40 8.69 -8.15
C ALA A 57 -21.18 9.62 -8.27
N ALA A 58 -21.25 10.59 -9.19
CA ALA A 58 -20.27 11.68 -9.24
C ALA A 58 -20.05 12.15 -7.80
N ALA A 59 -18.79 12.26 -7.38
CA ALA A 59 -18.44 12.69 -6.02
C ALA A 59 -19.33 13.89 -5.65
N SER A 60 -20.11 13.74 -4.58
CA SER A 60 -21.01 14.80 -4.15
C SER A 60 -20.16 16.05 -3.89
N ASN A 61 -20.69 17.24 -4.21
CA ASN A 61 -19.98 18.50 -3.93
C ASN A 61 -19.46 18.57 -2.47
N GLY A 62 -20.16 17.92 -1.53
CA GLY A 62 -19.73 17.82 -0.14
C GLY A 62 -18.41 17.06 0.08
N ALA A 63 -18.14 15.96 -0.65
CA ALA A 63 -16.88 15.23 -0.46
C ALA A 63 -15.65 16.03 -0.90
N LEU A 64 -15.79 16.83 -1.96
CA LEU A 64 -14.72 17.73 -2.42
C LEU A 64 -14.51 18.90 -1.44
N GLU A 65 -15.58 19.36 -0.78
CA GLU A 65 -15.48 20.36 0.28
C GLU A 65 -14.67 19.84 1.47
N LEU A 66 -14.87 18.57 1.88
CA LEU A 66 -14.08 17.94 2.95
C LEU A 66 -12.56 17.94 2.66
N ALA A 67 -12.16 17.76 1.40
CA ALA A 67 -10.74 17.80 1.04
C ALA A 67 -10.13 19.20 1.20
N ARG A 68 -10.93 20.27 1.10
CA ARG A 68 -10.47 21.67 1.19
C ARG A 68 -10.27 22.16 2.62
N ASP A 69 -10.70 21.40 3.61
CA ASP A 69 -10.51 21.72 5.03
C ASP A 69 -9.05 21.48 5.48
N PHE A 70 -8.23 20.86 4.63
CA PHE A 70 -6.78 20.74 4.81
C PHE A 70 -6.04 21.73 3.90
N ASP A 71 -5.10 22.49 4.43
CA ASP A 71 -4.28 23.43 3.67
C ASP A 71 -2.84 22.91 3.53
N PRO A 72 -2.42 22.41 2.34
CA PRO A 72 -1.08 21.86 2.13
C PRO A 72 0.01 22.94 2.08
N MET A 73 -0.35 24.22 2.07
CA MET A 73 0.60 25.34 2.00
C MET A 73 1.09 25.78 3.38
N VAL A 74 0.46 25.33 4.46
CA VAL A 74 0.88 25.61 5.83
C VAL A 74 2.17 24.83 6.11
N PRO A 75 3.26 25.49 6.57
CA PRO A 75 4.47 24.79 6.97
C PRO A 75 4.22 23.75 8.06
N LEU A 76 4.96 22.64 8.02
CA LEU A 76 4.78 21.49 8.93
C LEU A 76 4.72 21.89 10.42
N GLU A 77 5.50 22.90 10.81
CA GLU A 77 5.58 23.40 12.19
C GLU A 77 4.25 23.99 12.68
N GLU A 78 3.41 24.48 11.77
CA GLU A 78 2.13 25.13 12.04
C GLU A 78 0.93 24.31 11.57
N ALA A 79 1.16 23.30 10.74
CA ALA A 79 0.14 22.49 10.11
C ALA A 79 -0.65 21.64 11.11
N TRP A 80 -1.89 21.36 10.74
CA TRP A 80 -2.80 20.45 11.42
C TRP A 80 -3.00 19.22 10.54
N THR A 81 -3.18 18.05 11.16
CA THR A 81 -3.59 16.85 10.42
C THR A 81 -4.93 17.11 9.73
N PRO A 82 -5.27 16.36 8.67
CA PRO A 82 -6.57 16.48 8.06
C PRO A 82 -7.69 16.23 9.07
N PRO A 83 -8.89 16.78 8.80
CA PRO A 83 -10.04 16.56 9.68
C PRO A 83 -10.42 15.08 9.74
N SER A 84 -11.01 14.66 10.85
CA SER A 84 -11.47 13.28 11.10
C SER A 84 -12.43 12.76 10.03
N SER A 85 -13.10 13.64 9.28
CA SER A 85 -13.93 13.31 8.13
C SER A 85 -13.17 12.58 7.02
N TRP A 86 -11.86 12.81 6.85
CA TRP A 86 -11.04 12.06 5.89
C TRP A 86 -10.95 10.57 6.22
N TYR A 87 -11.16 10.22 7.48
CA TYR A 87 -11.00 8.86 7.99
C TYR A 87 -12.35 8.19 8.35
N THR A 88 -13.45 8.94 8.29
CA THR A 88 -14.74 8.48 8.80
C THR A 88 -15.89 8.67 7.81
N ASP A 89 -15.79 9.62 6.87
CA ASP A 89 -16.85 9.93 5.93
C ASP A 89 -16.82 8.99 4.69
N PRO A 90 -17.88 8.21 4.41
CA PRO A 90 -17.93 7.34 3.22
C PRO A 90 -17.87 8.09 1.88
N GLY A 91 -18.30 9.36 1.86
CA GLY A 91 -18.18 10.25 0.71
C GLY A 91 -16.73 10.61 0.42
N PHE A 92 -15.91 10.83 1.46
CA PHE A 92 -14.47 11.03 1.29
C PHE A 92 -13.79 9.79 0.72
N LEU A 93 -14.08 8.59 1.27
CA LEU A 93 -13.57 7.34 0.69
C LEU A 93 -13.97 7.18 -0.78
N SER A 94 -15.21 7.51 -1.13
CA SER A 94 -15.68 7.41 -2.52
C SER A 94 -14.89 8.34 -3.45
N LEU A 95 -14.58 9.55 -2.99
CA LEU A 95 -13.74 10.51 -3.70
C LEU A 95 -12.30 10.00 -3.86
N GLU A 96 -11.73 9.44 -2.78
CA GLU A 96 -10.38 8.86 -2.77
C GLU A 96 -10.26 7.69 -3.75
N ILE A 97 -11.24 6.77 -3.76
CA ILE A 97 -11.29 5.68 -4.74
C ILE A 97 -11.28 6.21 -6.18
N ASP A 98 -12.09 7.23 -6.48
CA ASP A 98 -12.18 7.79 -7.84
C ASP A 98 -10.94 8.57 -8.27
N ARG A 99 -10.39 9.41 -7.38
CA ARG A 99 -9.34 10.37 -7.74
C ARG A 99 -7.93 9.87 -7.52
N VAL A 100 -7.74 8.99 -6.54
CA VAL A 100 -6.41 8.45 -6.19
C VAL A 100 -6.25 7.07 -6.80
N PHE A 101 -7.10 6.13 -6.38
CA PHE A 101 -6.90 4.71 -6.69
C PHE A 101 -7.17 4.36 -8.16
N PHE A 102 -8.20 4.95 -8.77
CA PHE A 102 -8.53 4.67 -10.18
C PHE A 102 -7.74 5.49 -11.20
N ARG A 103 -6.91 6.44 -10.77
CA ARG A 103 -6.12 7.32 -11.66
C ARG A 103 -4.62 7.15 -11.53
N GLY A 104 -4.15 6.47 -10.48
CA GLY A 104 -2.74 6.17 -10.24
C GLY A 104 -2.34 4.72 -10.55
N TRP A 105 -1.03 4.47 -10.55
CA TRP A 105 -0.47 3.12 -10.51
C TRP A 105 -0.70 2.48 -9.13
N GLN A 106 -1.15 1.23 -9.11
CA GLN A 106 -1.46 0.48 -7.89
C GLN A 106 -0.59 -0.76 -7.78
N ALA A 107 0.16 -0.90 -6.69
CA ALA A 107 0.84 -2.15 -6.39
C ALA A 107 -0.20 -3.26 -6.12
N VAL A 108 -0.05 -4.42 -6.75
CA VAL A 108 -1.02 -5.53 -6.63
C VAL A 108 -0.41 -6.89 -6.31
N GLY A 109 0.91 -6.99 -6.38
CA GLY A 109 1.61 -8.23 -6.12
C GLY A 109 3.04 -8.20 -6.63
N TYR A 110 3.62 -9.39 -6.73
CA TYR A 110 5.00 -9.59 -7.18
C TYR A 110 5.09 -10.69 -8.24
N VAL A 111 6.10 -10.61 -9.09
CA VAL A 111 6.21 -11.44 -10.31
C VAL A 111 6.33 -12.94 -10.04
N GLU A 112 6.87 -13.35 -8.90
CA GLU A 112 7.00 -14.77 -8.53
C GLU A 112 5.64 -15.43 -8.23
N GLN A 113 4.57 -14.66 -7.96
CA GLN A 113 3.20 -15.21 -7.85
C GLN A 113 2.73 -15.82 -9.17
N ILE A 114 3.32 -15.38 -10.28
CA ILE A 114 3.02 -15.83 -11.64
C ILE A 114 4.32 -16.15 -12.37
N LYS A 115 5.11 -17.04 -11.78
CA LYS A 115 6.46 -17.36 -12.26
C LYS A 115 6.43 -18.02 -13.63
N ASN A 116 5.51 -18.95 -13.84
CA ASN A 116 5.45 -19.77 -15.03
C ASN A 116 4.44 -19.22 -16.03
N PRO A 117 4.62 -19.46 -17.34
CA PRO A 117 3.57 -19.26 -18.33
C PRO A 117 2.27 -19.92 -17.86
N HIS A 118 1.15 -19.24 -18.05
CA HIS A 118 -0.21 -19.62 -17.63
C HIS A 118 -0.54 -19.47 -16.14
N ASP A 119 0.41 -19.05 -15.29
CA ASP A 119 0.09 -18.68 -13.92
C ASP A 119 -0.74 -17.38 -13.92
N PHE A 120 -1.68 -17.28 -12.97
CA PHE A 120 -2.46 -16.07 -12.74
C PHE A 120 -2.78 -15.87 -11.25
N PHE A 121 -3.07 -14.63 -10.87
CA PHE A 121 -3.74 -14.32 -9.61
C PHE A 121 -4.83 -13.27 -9.84
N THR A 122 -5.77 -13.20 -8.90
CA THR A 122 -6.86 -12.22 -8.93
C THR A 122 -6.79 -11.30 -7.71
N GLY A 123 -7.38 -10.13 -7.84
CA GLY A 123 -7.50 -9.18 -6.74
C GLY A 123 -8.65 -8.19 -6.97
N ARG A 124 -8.83 -7.31 -5.99
CA ARG A 124 -9.92 -6.33 -5.99
C ARG A 124 -9.44 -5.00 -5.42
N LEU A 125 -9.89 -3.91 -6.03
CA LEU A 125 -9.73 -2.55 -5.53
C LEU A 125 -11.06 -1.81 -5.67
N GLY A 126 -11.69 -1.47 -4.53
CA GLY A 126 -13.04 -0.91 -4.52
C GLY A 126 -14.05 -1.84 -5.19
N SER A 127 -14.73 -1.39 -6.25
CA SER A 127 -15.65 -2.19 -7.06
C SER A 127 -14.96 -2.97 -8.20
N SER A 128 -13.71 -2.62 -8.52
CA SER A 128 -12.97 -3.19 -9.65
C SER A 128 -12.31 -4.52 -9.25
N GLN A 129 -12.62 -5.59 -9.96
CA GLN A 129 -11.89 -6.86 -9.87
C GLN A 129 -10.89 -6.95 -11.02
N PHE A 130 -9.72 -7.49 -10.75
CA PHE A 130 -8.68 -7.66 -11.75
C PHE A 130 -8.09 -9.07 -11.72
N VAL A 131 -7.51 -9.46 -12.85
CA VAL A 131 -6.67 -10.64 -12.99
C VAL A 131 -5.33 -10.22 -13.57
N VAL A 132 -4.26 -10.75 -12.99
CA VAL A 132 -2.90 -10.62 -13.51
C VAL A 132 -2.44 -12.01 -13.93
N CYS A 133 -1.91 -12.16 -15.13
CA CYS A 133 -1.50 -13.45 -15.67
C CYS A 133 -0.22 -13.35 -16.49
N ARG A 134 0.45 -14.49 -16.65
CA ARG A 134 1.55 -14.66 -17.60
C ARG A 134 1.06 -15.49 -18.79
N ASP A 135 1.25 -14.99 -20.02
CA ASP A 135 0.86 -15.72 -21.21
C ASP A 135 1.85 -16.84 -21.59
N SER A 136 1.57 -17.58 -22.67
CA SER A 136 2.43 -18.65 -23.18
C SER A 136 3.82 -18.20 -23.62
N ASN A 137 3.98 -16.93 -23.99
CA ASN A 137 5.26 -16.35 -24.39
C ASN A 137 6.08 -15.85 -23.19
N GLY A 138 5.45 -15.81 -22.01
CA GLY A 138 6.06 -15.30 -20.79
C GLY A 138 5.76 -13.83 -20.52
N ASP A 139 4.92 -13.17 -21.34
CA ASP A 139 4.57 -11.76 -21.16
C ASP A 139 3.53 -11.57 -20.05
N LEU A 140 3.61 -10.44 -19.36
CA LEU A 140 2.72 -10.09 -18.25
C LEU A 140 1.52 -9.28 -18.73
N HIS A 141 0.33 -9.68 -18.30
CA HIS A 141 -0.92 -9.01 -18.65
C HIS A 141 -1.79 -8.76 -17.43
N ALA A 142 -2.56 -7.67 -17.46
CA ALA A 142 -3.56 -7.34 -16.45
C ALA A 142 -4.88 -6.98 -17.13
N PHE A 143 -5.98 -7.57 -16.66
CA PHE A 143 -7.31 -7.36 -17.22
C PHE A 143 -8.35 -7.12 -16.13
N HIS A 144 -9.42 -6.39 -16.47
CA HIS A 144 -10.63 -6.34 -15.64
C HIS A 144 -11.28 -7.72 -15.60
N ASN A 145 -11.51 -8.25 -14.40
CA ASN A 145 -12.19 -9.51 -14.21
C ASN A 145 -13.72 -9.28 -14.12
N GLY A 146 -14.39 -9.24 -15.27
CA GLY A 146 -15.84 -9.01 -15.37
C GLY A 146 -16.70 -10.26 -15.13
N TRP A 147 -16.09 -11.44 -14.92
CA TRP A 147 -16.80 -12.70 -14.74
C TRP A 147 -16.48 -13.30 -13.37
N THR A 148 -17.49 -13.40 -12.50
CA THR A 148 -17.40 -14.07 -11.21
C THR A 148 -17.32 -15.59 -11.38
N TYR A 149 -16.16 -16.10 -11.77
CA TYR A 149 -15.81 -17.50 -11.56
C TYR A 149 -14.66 -17.56 -10.55
N GLY A 150 -14.87 -18.33 -9.48
CA GLY A 150 -13.75 -18.78 -8.65
C GLY A 150 -12.95 -19.79 -9.45
N LEU A 151 -11.78 -19.39 -9.94
CA LEU A 151 -10.75 -20.33 -10.39
C LEU A 151 -9.84 -20.52 -9.19
N ASP A 152 -10.05 -21.60 -8.46
CA ASP A 152 -9.44 -21.98 -7.18
C ASP A 152 -7.95 -22.39 -7.30
N GLY A 153 -7.17 -21.66 -8.11
CA GLY A 153 -5.73 -21.82 -8.29
C GLY A 153 -4.94 -21.42 -7.03
N LEU A 154 -4.90 -22.33 -6.06
CA LEU A 154 -4.07 -22.24 -4.84
C LEU A 154 -2.59 -21.99 -5.16
N LEU A 155 -2.03 -20.94 -4.54
CA LEU A 155 -0.64 -20.53 -4.67
C LEU A 155 0.30 -21.42 -3.82
N LEU A 156 1.33 -22.00 -4.46
CA LEU A 156 2.38 -22.79 -3.83
C LEU A 156 3.55 -21.88 -3.39
N LYS A 157 3.47 -21.40 -2.14
CA LYS A 157 4.56 -20.92 -1.26
C LYS A 157 5.14 -19.51 -1.51
N ALA A 158 4.51 -18.55 -0.82
CA ALA A 158 5.15 -17.45 -0.08
C ALA A 158 4.28 -17.21 1.17
N THR A 159 4.86 -16.83 2.31
CA THR A 159 4.04 -16.51 3.49
C THR A 159 3.36 -15.16 3.23
N ARG A 160 2.12 -15.19 2.73
CA ARG A 160 1.26 -14.03 2.61
C ARG A 160 0.30 -14.03 3.79
N ILE A 161 0.34 -12.99 4.62
CA ILE A 161 -0.61 -12.79 5.70
C ILE A 161 -1.60 -11.70 5.25
N THR A 162 -2.89 -12.01 5.35
CA THR A 162 -3.97 -11.08 4.98
C THR A 162 -4.96 -10.97 6.13
N GLY A 163 -5.37 -9.75 6.49
CA GLY A 163 -6.41 -9.54 7.49
C GLY A 163 -7.29 -8.34 7.15
N ILE A 164 -8.60 -8.47 7.41
CA ILE A 164 -9.53 -7.34 7.43
C ILE A 164 -9.36 -6.63 8.77
N GLN A 165 -9.15 -5.32 8.71
CA GLN A 165 -8.90 -4.48 9.88
C GLN A 165 -10.01 -3.45 10.06
N ASN A 166 -10.34 -3.10 11.30
CA ASN A 166 -11.45 -2.21 11.65
C ASN A 166 -11.01 -0.74 11.76
N PHE A 167 -10.18 -0.29 10.82
CA PHE A 167 -9.75 1.09 10.70
C PHE A 167 -9.65 1.52 9.23
N ASN A 168 -9.69 2.83 9.00
CA ASN A 168 -9.47 3.44 7.70
C ASN A 168 -8.04 3.14 7.21
N MET A 169 -7.86 2.98 5.90
CA MET A 169 -6.56 2.71 5.30
C MET A 169 -5.51 3.80 5.61
N ASN A 170 -5.92 5.07 5.63
CA ASN A 170 -5.06 6.22 5.90
C ASN A 170 -4.58 6.26 7.36
N VAL A 171 -5.34 5.68 8.31
CA VAL A 171 -4.85 5.52 9.69
C VAL A 171 -3.60 4.62 9.73
N PHE A 172 -3.57 3.57 8.91
CA PHE A 172 -2.40 2.70 8.84
C PHE A 172 -1.22 3.38 8.12
N CYS A 173 -1.49 4.21 7.10
CA CYS A 173 -0.46 5.04 6.48
C CYS A 173 0.14 6.03 7.47
N ASP A 174 -0.69 6.72 8.24
CA ASP A 174 -0.25 7.68 9.26
C ASP A 174 0.62 6.99 10.31
N ASN A 175 0.17 5.84 10.82
CA ASN A 175 0.95 5.00 11.74
C ASN A 175 2.32 4.64 11.16
N TYR A 176 2.40 4.26 9.88
CA TYR A 176 3.65 3.93 9.21
C TYR A 176 4.57 5.15 8.99
N LEU A 177 4.00 6.34 8.82
CA LEU A 177 4.68 7.55 8.36
C LEU A 177 5.06 8.53 9.48
N ASP A 178 4.89 8.12 10.74
CA ASP A 178 5.06 8.98 11.91
C ASP A 178 6.54 9.23 12.30
N GLY A 179 7.50 8.75 11.50
CA GLY A 179 8.93 8.89 11.80
C GLY A 179 9.41 8.00 12.94
N GLY A 180 8.69 6.90 13.21
CA GLY A 180 8.99 6.00 14.32
C GLY A 180 8.62 6.57 15.68
N TYR A 181 7.72 7.55 15.73
CA TYR A 181 7.34 8.25 16.95
C TYR A 181 6.63 7.33 17.96
N HIS A 182 5.74 6.46 17.50
CA HIS A 182 5.05 5.48 18.35
C HIS A 182 5.95 4.33 18.79
N VAL A 183 7.01 4.02 18.03
CA VAL A 183 7.79 2.79 18.17
C VAL A 183 8.36 2.56 19.58
N PRO A 184 8.98 3.56 20.26
CA PRO A 184 9.47 3.38 21.63
C PRO A 184 8.39 3.04 22.65
N TYR A 185 7.14 3.41 22.38
CA TYR A 185 6.03 3.29 23.31
C TYR A 185 5.17 2.05 23.04
N ALA A 186 5.04 1.64 21.77
CA ALA A 186 4.17 0.56 21.34
C ALA A 186 4.91 -0.74 21.00
N HIS A 187 6.17 -0.65 20.55
CA HIS A 187 6.94 -1.80 20.06
C HIS A 187 8.22 -2.00 20.87
N PRO A 188 8.16 -2.41 22.15
CA PRO A 188 9.35 -2.54 22.99
C PRO A 188 10.40 -3.52 22.42
N GLY A 189 9.98 -4.47 21.58
CA GLY A 189 10.87 -5.43 20.91
C GLY A 189 11.59 -4.82 19.72
N LEU A 190 10.89 -4.10 18.86
CA LEU A 190 11.51 -3.39 17.73
C LEU A 190 12.38 -2.23 18.23
N ALA A 191 11.92 -1.50 19.24
CA ALA A 191 12.59 -0.34 19.79
C ALA A 191 13.97 -0.66 20.40
N SER A 192 14.16 -1.85 20.97
CA SER A 192 15.44 -2.25 21.56
C SER A 192 16.56 -2.39 20.51
N GLY A 193 16.18 -2.68 19.25
CA GLY A 193 17.10 -2.87 18.14
C GLY A 193 17.42 -1.61 17.33
N LEU A 194 16.83 -0.45 17.66
CA LEU A 194 16.92 0.78 16.86
C LEU A 194 17.57 1.94 17.61
N ARG A 195 18.32 2.78 16.89
CA ARG A 195 18.91 4.02 17.42
C ARG A 195 18.13 5.24 16.94
N PHE A 196 17.10 5.63 17.68
CA PHE A 196 16.18 6.70 17.31
C PHE A 196 16.83 8.07 17.05
N ASN A 197 18.00 8.35 17.63
CA ASN A 197 18.73 9.59 17.35
C ASN A 197 19.32 9.65 15.92
N SER A 198 19.38 8.51 15.23
CA SER A 198 19.82 8.40 13.83
C SER A 198 18.65 8.43 12.84
N TYR A 199 17.41 8.53 13.33
CA TYR A 199 16.23 8.47 12.49
C TYR A 199 16.21 9.65 11.52
N SER A 200 15.96 9.38 10.23
CA SER A 200 15.90 10.39 9.19
C SER A 200 14.84 10.10 8.15
N THR A 201 14.31 11.16 7.53
CA THR A 201 13.23 11.09 6.55
C THR A 201 13.56 11.93 5.32
N GLU A 202 13.57 11.29 4.16
CA GLU A 202 13.70 11.93 2.85
C GLU A 202 12.39 11.79 2.07
N CYS A 203 11.94 12.86 1.42
CA CYS A 203 10.73 12.88 0.61
C CYS A 203 11.09 13.17 -0.84
N PHE A 204 10.50 12.40 -1.74
CA PHE A 204 10.55 12.51 -3.19
C PHE A 204 9.11 12.63 -3.71
N GLU A 205 8.93 12.93 -5.00
CA GLU A 205 7.62 13.26 -5.60
C GLU A 205 6.44 12.41 -5.09
N LYS A 206 6.46 11.08 -5.23
CA LYS A 206 5.41 10.17 -4.72
C LYS A 206 5.93 9.12 -3.73
N VAL A 207 7.10 9.38 -3.14
CA VAL A 207 7.80 8.41 -2.29
C VAL A 207 8.41 9.10 -1.08
N SER A 208 8.31 8.51 0.10
CA SER A 208 9.13 8.89 1.26
C SER A 208 9.94 7.71 1.76
N ILE A 209 11.19 7.96 2.15
CA ILE A 209 12.10 6.96 2.71
C ILE A 209 12.48 7.41 4.11
N GLN A 210 12.09 6.60 5.08
CA GLN A 210 12.50 6.73 6.47
C GLN A 210 13.63 5.75 6.76
N SER A 211 14.57 6.13 7.62
CA SER A 211 15.73 5.30 7.89
C SER A 211 16.24 5.44 9.31
N CYS A 212 16.67 4.34 9.92
CA CYS A 212 17.16 4.31 11.30
C CYS A 212 18.30 3.30 11.40
N GLU A 213 19.42 3.69 12.00
CA GLU A 213 20.50 2.76 12.32
C GLU A 213 20.07 1.79 13.41
N SER A 214 20.60 0.57 13.32
CA SER A 214 20.32 -0.47 14.31
C SER A 214 21.39 -0.53 15.38
N THR A 215 21.03 -1.05 16.55
CA THR A 215 21.99 -1.35 17.62
C THR A 215 22.82 -2.57 17.19
N PRO A 216 24.16 -2.52 17.23
CA PRO A 216 24.98 -3.66 16.80
C PRO A 216 24.75 -4.81 17.75
N VAL A 217 24.41 -5.98 17.24
CA VAL A 217 24.40 -7.21 18.01
C VAL A 217 25.85 -7.65 18.22
N GLU A 218 26.23 -8.02 19.45
CA GLU A 218 27.59 -8.53 19.70
C GLU A 218 27.83 -9.79 18.85
N LYS A 219 29.02 -9.90 18.24
CA LYS A 219 29.36 -11.03 17.36
C LYS A 219 29.41 -12.33 18.16
N GLY A 220 28.31 -13.08 18.18
CA GLY A 220 28.27 -14.41 18.80
C GLY A 220 26.87 -15.00 18.90
N GLY A 221 26.29 -15.48 17.80
CA GLY A 221 25.14 -16.40 17.82
C GLY A 221 23.77 -15.81 18.18
N ASP A 222 23.68 -14.52 18.47
CA ASP A 222 22.39 -13.86 18.71
C ASP A 222 21.65 -13.57 17.40
N PHE A 223 20.32 -13.62 17.50
CA PHE A 223 19.39 -13.36 16.41
C PHE A 223 19.46 -11.87 16.02
N ASP A 224 20.05 -11.58 14.85
CA ASP A 224 20.14 -10.22 14.27
C ASP A 224 19.41 -10.14 12.94
N ARG A 225 18.12 -9.78 13.00
CA ARG A 225 17.30 -9.54 11.81
C ARG A 225 17.51 -8.15 11.22
N LEU A 226 17.79 -7.15 12.06
CA LEU A 226 17.77 -5.75 11.64
C LEU A 226 19.02 -5.36 10.84
N GLY A 227 20.14 -6.03 11.09
CA GLY A 227 21.41 -5.74 10.46
C GLY A 227 21.95 -4.37 10.90
N SER A 228 22.57 -3.62 9.98
CA SER A 228 23.15 -2.32 10.32
C SER A 228 22.15 -1.15 10.30
N LYS A 229 21.06 -1.29 9.53
CA LYS A 229 20.14 -0.20 9.24
C LYS A 229 18.78 -0.73 8.80
N ALA A 230 17.72 -0.11 9.32
CA ALA A 230 16.35 -0.26 8.85
C ALA A 230 16.00 0.83 7.83
N LEU A 231 15.30 0.44 6.76
CA LEU A 231 14.76 1.33 5.73
C LEU A 231 13.27 1.07 5.57
N TYR A 232 12.49 2.14 5.56
CA TYR A 232 11.04 2.11 5.41
C TYR A 232 10.64 3.05 4.26
N ALA A 233 10.31 2.48 3.11
CA ALA A 233 9.89 3.24 1.94
C ALA A 233 8.38 3.18 1.80
N PHE A 234 7.74 4.35 1.76
CA PHE A 234 6.34 4.49 1.42
C PHE A 234 6.22 4.97 -0.02
N ILE A 235 5.45 4.24 -0.82
CA ILE A 235 5.10 4.56 -2.20
C ILE A 235 3.60 4.90 -2.18
N TYR A 236 3.30 6.16 -2.48
CA TYR A 236 1.94 6.67 -2.52
C TYR A 236 1.10 5.87 -3.54
N PRO A 237 -0.16 5.51 -3.21
CA PRO A 237 -0.93 5.98 -2.05
C PRO A 237 -0.90 5.05 -0.82
N ASN A 238 -0.46 3.80 -0.94
CA ASN A 238 -0.83 2.77 0.03
C ASN A 238 0.14 1.57 0.11
N PHE A 239 1.37 1.72 -0.38
CA PHE A 239 2.33 0.62 -0.47
C PHE A 239 3.61 0.91 0.30
N MET A 240 3.96 0.01 1.21
CA MET A 240 5.14 0.11 2.06
C MET A 240 6.14 -0.98 1.72
N ILE A 241 7.43 -0.65 1.78
CA ILE A 241 8.54 -1.59 1.65
C ILE A 241 9.47 -1.39 2.85
N ASN A 242 9.67 -2.45 3.62
CA ASN A 242 10.53 -2.47 4.78
C ASN A 242 11.74 -3.34 4.50
N ARG A 243 12.95 -2.81 4.70
CA ARG A 243 14.20 -3.54 4.50
C ARG A 243 15.06 -3.47 5.76
N TYR A 244 15.43 -4.65 6.25
CA TYR A 244 16.29 -4.83 7.41
C TYR A 244 17.25 -5.98 7.14
N GLY A 245 18.57 -5.80 7.32
CA GLY A 245 19.54 -6.89 7.14
C GLY A 245 19.26 -7.77 5.90
N PRO A 246 19.12 -9.11 6.05
CA PRO A 246 18.73 -10.03 4.97
C PRO A 246 17.21 -10.15 4.76
N TRP A 247 16.39 -9.51 5.60
CA TRP A 247 14.92 -9.56 5.59
C TRP A 247 14.28 -8.39 4.84
N MET A 248 13.22 -8.64 4.07
CA MET A 248 12.40 -7.57 3.48
C MET A 248 10.94 -7.97 3.60
N ASP A 249 10.07 -7.00 3.87
CA ASP A 249 8.64 -7.19 3.80
C ASP A 249 7.95 -6.00 3.16
N THR A 250 6.73 -6.22 2.70
CA THR A 250 5.90 -5.18 2.09
C THR A 250 4.51 -5.18 2.71
N ASN A 251 3.95 -3.98 2.89
CA ASN A 251 2.59 -3.81 3.40
C ASN A 251 1.77 -3.14 2.30
N LEU A 252 0.77 -3.83 1.77
CA LEU A 252 -0.20 -3.25 0.84
C LEU A 252 -1.53 -3.07 1.56
N VAL A 253 -2.00 -1.83 1.66
CA VAL A 253 -3.24 -1.52 2.37
C VAL A 253 -4.35 -1.19 1.39
N LEU A 254 -5.42 -1.98 1.38
CA LEU A 254 -6.54 -1.82 0.46
C LEU A 254 -7.77 -1.29 1.21
N PRO A 255 -8.38 -0.18 0.76
CA PRO A 255 -9.62 0.30 1.36
C PRO A 255 -10.78 -0.69 1.10
N LEU A 256 -11.51 -1.04 2.16
CA LEU A 256 -12.72 -1.86 2.10
C LEU A 256 -13.99 -1.12 2.57
N GLY A 257 -13.82 -0.01 3.28
CA GLY A 257 -14.88 0.86 3.80
C GLY A 257 -14.29 2.06 4.54
N ALA A 258 -15.13 3.02 4.94
CA ALA A 258 -14.66 4.27 5.53
C ALA A 258 -13.83 4.05 6.80
N SER A 259 -14.15 3.03 7.59
CA SER A 259 -13.40 2.59 8.78
C SER A 259 -13.00 1.11 8.68
N LYS A 260 -12.72 0.63 7.46
CA LYS A 260 -12.31 -0.76 7.23
C LYS A 260 -11.31 -0.87 6.08
N CYS A 261 -10.23 -1.61 6.29
CA CYS A 261 -9.25 -1.89 5.26
C CYS A 261 -8.82 -3.37 5.29
N GLN A 262 -8.04 -3.77 4.30
CA GLN A 262 -7.29 -5.01 4.29
C GLN A 262 -5.81 -4.66 4.25
N VAL A 263 -5.01 -5.28 5.11
CA VAL A 263 -3.55 -5.19 5.03
C VAL A 263 -3.02 -6.53 4.54
N ILE A 264 -2.17 -6.49 3.52
CA ILE A 264 -1.50 -7.64 2.93
C ILE A 264 -0.01 -7.51 3.22
N PHE A 265 0.54 -8.47 3.94
CA PHE A 265 1.97 -8.59 4.21
C PHE A 265 2.57 -9.69 3.36
N ASP A 266 3.63 -9.35 2.62
CA ASP A 266 4.48 -10.32 1.91
C ASP A 266 5.90 -10.25 2.47
N TYR A 267 6.51 -11.42 2.68
CA TYR A 267 7.89 -11.54 3.16
C TYR A 267 8.82 -12.05 2.07
N PHE A 268 9.96 -11.39 1.91
CA PHE A 268 10.98 -11.68 0.92
C PHE A 268 12.31 -11.94 1.63
N LEU A 269 12.90 -13.08 1.33
CA LEU A 269 14.11 -13.56 1.99
C LEU A 269 15.25 -13.60 0.98
N ASP A 270 16.40 -13.09 1.37
CA ASP A 270 17.61 -13.30 0.58
C ASP A 270 18.04 -14.77 0.64
N SER A 271 17.66 -15.51 -0.40
CA SER A 271 17.95 -16.95 -0.50
C SER A 271 19.45 -17.27 -0.60
N ALA A 272 20.32 -16.30 -0.94
CA ALA A 272 21.76 -16.52 -0.89
C ALA A 272 22.30 -16.52 0.55
N THR A 273 21.59 -15.85 1.47
CA THR A 273 22.03 -15.65 2.86
C THR A 273 21.30 -16.57 3.85
N LEU A 274 20.03 -16.93 3.57
CA LEU A 274 19.14 -17.59 4.55
C LEU A 274 18.65 -19.00 4.16
N LYS A 275 19.20 -19.61 3.10
CA LYS A 275 18.60 -20.79 2.43
C LYS A 275 18.28 -21.99 3.33
N ASP A 276 18.93 -22.11 4.49
CA ASP A 276 18.79 -23.24 5.42
C ASP A 276 18.62 -22.82 6.91
N ASP A 277 18.41 -21.52 7.21
CA ASP A 277 18.24 -21.05 8.60
C ASP A 277 16.76 -20.95 8.99
N GLN A 278 16.12 -22.11 9.10
CA GLN A 278 14.69 -22.21 9.42
C GLN A 278 14.34 -21.53 10.76
N ILE A 279 15.25 -21.59 11.73
CA ILE A 279 15.07 -20.97 13.06
C ILE A 279 15.04 -19.44 12.93
N PHE A 280 15.95 -18.86 12.15
CA PHE A 280 15.95 -17.43 11.88
C PHE A 280 14.67 -16.99 11.17
N ILE A 281 14.20 -17.77 10.19
CA ILE A 281 12.98 -17.47 9.44
C ILE A 281 11.76 -17.47 10.37
N GLU A 282 11.59 -18.51 11.18
CA GLU A 282 10.47 -18.65 12.11
C GLU A 282 10.46 -17.50 13.14
N LYS A 283 11.60 -17.21 13.76
CA LYS A 283 11.72 -16.06 14.69
C LYS A 283 11.43 -14.72 14.03
N SER A 284 11.87 -14.51 12.79
CA SER A 284 11.59 -13.28 12.04
C SER A 284 10.12 -13.13 11.70
N LEU A 285 9.42 -14.23 11.39
CA LEU A 285 7.98 -14.22 11.18
C LEU A 285 7.24 -13.92 12.49
N GLU A 286 7.62 -14.54 13.60
CA GLU A 286 7.04 -14.28 14.92
C GLU A 286 7.20 -12.82 15.35
N GLU A 287 8.39 -12.23 15.16
CA GLU A 287 8.60 -10.80 15.46
C GLU A 287 7.77 -9.90 14.55
N SER A 288 7.63 -10.25 13.27
CA SER A 288 6.80 -9.48 12.32
C SER A 288 5.33 -9.51 12.71
N GLU A 289 4.82 -10.69 13.07
CA GLU A 289 3.44 -10.88 13.52
C GLU A 289 3.18 -10.09 14.81
N ARG A 290 4.15 -10.08 15.73
CA ARG A 290 4.02 -9.31 16.97
C ARG A 290 3.88 -7.81 16.73
N VAL A 291 4.76 -7.24 15.90
CA VAL A 291 4.69 -5.82 15.53
C VAL A 291 3.37 -5.50 14.84
N GLN A 292 2.89 -6.39 13.95
CA GLN A 292 1.60 -6.20 13.28
C GLN A 292 0.42 -6.18 14.25
N VAL A 293 0.38 -7.08 15.22
CA VAL A 293 -0.68 -7.09 16.24
C VAL A 293 -0.64 -5.82 17.08
N GLU A 294 0.56 -5.34 17.44
CA GLU A 294 0.77 -4.09 18.16
C GLU A 294 0.25 -2.88 17.33
N ASP A 295 0.57 -2.80 16.03
CA ASP A 295 0.11 -1.77 15.10
C ASP A 295 -1.42 -1.78 14.89
N ILE A 296 -2.01 -2.96 14.74
CA ILE A 296 -3.46 -3.12 14.58
C ILE A 296 -4.19 -2.54 15.80
N ALA A 297 -3.70 -2.85 17.00
CA ALA A 297 -4.29 -2.34 18.23
C ALA A 297 -4.21 -0.81 18.34
N LEU A 298 -3.09 -0.21 17.90
CA LEU A 298 -2.94 1.25 17.82
C LEU A 298 -3.95 1.85 16.84
N CYS A 299 -4.00 1.32 15.61
CA CYS A 299 -4.85 1.84 14.54
C CYS A 299 -6.34 1.73 14.88
N GLU A 300 -6.78 0.62 15.49
CA GLU A 300 -8.17 0.49 15.99
C GLU A 300 -8.48 1.50 17.10
N GLY A 301 -7.51 1.76 17.99
CA GLY A 301 -7.62 2.79 19.03
C GLY A 301 -7.74 4.21 18.46
N VAL A 302 -6.91 4.54 17.46
CA VAL A 302 -6.95 5.82 16.74
C VAL A 302 -8.28 5.99 16.00
N GLN A 303 -8.72 4.98 15.24
CA GLN A 303 -10.00 5.02 14.53
C GLN A 303 -11.16 5.32 15.47
N LYS A 304 -11.22 4.65 16.63
CA LYS A 304 -12.25 4.91 17.65
C LYS A 304 -12.20 6.34 18.18
N GLY A 305 -11.00 6.92 18.31
CA GLY A 305 -10.81 8.32 18.68
C GLY A 305 -11.30 9.29 17.61
N LEU A 306 -11.00 9.02 16.34
CA LEU A 306 -11.42 9.82 15.17
C LEU A 306 -12.95 9.86 15.01
N GLU A 307 -13.65 8.80 15.41
CA GLU A 307 -15.11 8.73 15.40
C GLU A 307 -15.79 9.52 16.52
N SER A 308 -15.02 10.05 17.48
CA SER A 308 -15.56 10.89 18.56
C SER A 308 -15.97 12.26 18.02
N PRO A 309 -17.17 12.76 18.33
CA PRO A 309 -17.59 14.11 17.93
C PRO A 309 -16.77 15.23 18.60
N ALA A 310 -15.95 14.90 19.60
CA ALA A 310 -15.08 15.86 20.28
C ALA A 310 -13.74 16.07 19.56
N TYR A 311 -13.37 15.18 18.63
CA TYR A 311 -12.12 15.27 17.88
C TYR A 311 -12.38 15.76 16.45
N CYS A 312 -11.50 16.63 15.95
CA CYS A 312 -11.54 17.11 14.57
C CYS A 312 -10.17 16.91 13.92
N SER A 313 -9.11 17.52 14.45
CA SER A 313 -7.75 17.42 13.93
C SER A 313 -6.72 17.46 15.05
N GLY A 314 -5.49 17.02 14.73
CA GLY A 314 -4.33 17.03 15.61
C GLY A 314 -3.21 17.92 15.06
N ARG A 315 -2.13 18.05 15.84
CA ARG A 315 -0.90 18.72 15.42
C ARG A 315 0.14 17.70 15.03
N TYR A 316 0.86 17.97 13.95
CA TYR A 316 2.05 17.19 13.63
C TYR A 316 3.15 17.39 14.66
N ALA A 317 3.96 16.36 14.88
CA ALA A 317 5.27 16.43 15.51
C ALA A 317 6.33 16.74 14.43
N PRO A 318 6.73 18.01 14.23
CA PRO A 318 7.44 18.44 13.01
C PRO A 318 8.81 17.80 12.82
N THR A 319 9.43 17.34 13.91
CA THR A 319 10.75 16.71 13.90
C THR A 319 10.74 15.28 13.35
N VAL A 320 9.58 14.60 13.31
CA VAL A 320 9.48 13.18 12.96
C VAL A 320 8.40 12.89 11.92
N GLU A 321 7.25 13.57 11.97
CA GLU A 321 6.07 13.29 11.13
C GLU A 321 6.11 13.97 9.75
N LYS A 322 7.31 14.26 9.23
CA LYS A 322 7.50 14.88 7.92
C LYS A 322 6.92 14.04 6.78
N ALA A 323 7.08 12.70 6.85
CA ALA A 323 6.56 11.80 5.84
C ALA A 323 5.02 11.73 5.87
N MET A 324 4.43 11.78 7.07
CA MET A 324 2.97 11.79 7.24
C MET A 324 2.36 13.07 6.66
N HIS A 325 2.95 14.24 6.93
CA HIS A 325 2.50 15.49 6.30
C HIS A 325 2.65 15.46 4.78
N HIS A 326 3.78 14.93 4.27
CA HIS A 326 3.99 14.76 2.84
C HIS A 326 2.91 13.89 2.18
N PHE A 327 2.53 12.77 2.81
CA PHE A 327 1.41 11.93 2.36
C PHE A 327 0.09 12.70 2.28
N HIS A 328 -0.24 13.49 3.31
CA HIS A 328 -1.44 14.31 3.32
C HIS A 328 -1.46 15.38 2.22
N CYS A 329 -0.32 16.00 1.92
CA CYS A 329 -0.21 16.94 0.80
C CYS A 329 -0.44 16.27 -0.56
N LEU A 330 0.13 15.08 -0.78
CA LEU A 330 -0.10 14.30 -2.01
C LEU A 330 -1.56 13.87 -2.14
N LEU A 331 -2.17 13.46 -1.03
CA LEU A 331 -3.58 13.08 -0.99
C LEU A 331 -4.46 14.29 -1.34
N HIS A 332 -4.23 15.45 -0.73
CA HIS A 332 -4.92 16.70 -1.07
C HIS A 332 -4.76 17.06 -2.55
N GLU A 333 -3.54 16.98 -3.10
CA GLU A 333 -3.26 17.30 -4.50
C GLU A 333 -4.10 16.44 -5.46
N ASP A 334 -4.05 15.11 -5.32
CA ASP A 334 -4.81 14.21 -6.19
C ASP A 334 -6.34 14.42 -6.00
N LEU A 335 -6.80 14.66 -4.77
CA LEU A 335 -8.22 14.90 -4.46
C LEU A 335 -8.76 16.22 -5.03
N THR A 336 -7.93 17.26 -5.12
CA THR A 336 -8.36 18.60 -5.57
C THR A 336 -8.01 18.92 -7.03
N SER A 337 -7.17 18.11 -7.67
CA SER A 337 -6.89 18.17 -9.11
C SER A 337 -8.17 17.99 -9.95
N ILE A 338 -8.31 18.76 -11.04
CA ILE A 338 -9.49 18.77 -11.92
C ILE A 338 -9.31 17.80 -13.08
#